data_AF-A0A7W8MH14-F1
#
_entry.id   AF-A0A7W8MH14-F1
#
_cell.length_a   1.000
_cell.length_b   1.000
_cell.length_c   1.000
_cell.angle_alpha   90.00
_cell.angle_beta   90.00
_cell.angle_gamma   90.00
#
_symmetry.space_group_name_H-M   'P 1'
#
loop_
_entity.id
_entity.type
_entity.pdbx_description
1 polymer ?
#
loop_
_entity_poly.entity_id
_entity_poly.type
_entity_poly.pdbx_seq_one_letter_code
_entity_poly.pdbx_strand_id
1 'polypeptide(L)'
;MTKRLGWAIALAALMLGSAFALRYAEGQGMIGADTAKRGVQVLIGLVLAGYANLMPKRLGPARASARAEAAAQAAVRIGGWSLALAGIAYAALWAFAPLEIADLAGMAVVAGAMVVTVGYAVWAFAACRRADAATTDR
;
A
#
# COMPACT_ATOMS: atom_id res chain seq x y z
N MET A 1 2.87 6.68 -24.23
CA MET A 1 3.27 5.38 -23.63
C MET A 1 4.67 5.45 -23.01
N THR A 2 5.67 5.97 -23.75
CA THR A 2 7.06 6.17 -23.30
C THR A 2 7.24 6.97 -22.00
N LYS A 3 6.46 8.05 -21.77
CA LYS A 3 6.53 8.84 -20.51
C LYS A 3 6.21 8.03 -19.25
N ARG A 4 5.29 7.06 -19.32
CA ARG A 4 4.93 6.19 -18.17
C ARG A 4 6.02 5.17 -17.88
N LEU A 5 6.61 4.60 -18.95
CA LEU A 5 7.71 3.65 -18.83
C LEU A 5 8.97 4.33 -18.27
N GLY A 6 9.32 5.50 -18.78
CA GLY A 6 10.45 6.29 -18.27
C GLY A 6 10.30 6.62 -16.79
N TRP A 7 9.10 7.00 -16.34
CA TRP A 7 8.84 7.24 -14.93
C TRP A 7 9.01 5.99 -14.06
N ALA A 8 8.48 4.84 -14.51
CA ALA A 8 8.62 3.59 -13.79
C ALA A 8 10.09 3.14 -13.67
N ILE A 9 10.87 3.29 -14.76
CA ILE A 9 12.31 2.99 -14.78
C ILE A 9 13.05 3.93 -13.83
N ALA A 10 12.75 5.23 -13.86
CA ALA A 10 13.38 6.21 -12.97
C ALA A 10 13.10 5.90 -11.49
N LEU A 11 11.86 5.52 -11.15
CA LEU A 11 11.49 5.14 -9.79
C LEU A 11 12.21 3.86 -9.33
N ALA A 12 12.30 2.86 -10.23
CA ALA A 12 13.03 1.62 -9.95
C ALA A 12 14.53 1.88 -9.74
N ALA A 13 15.14 2.71 -10.60
CA ALA A 13 16.54 3.11 -10.47
C ALA A 13 16.79 3.88 -9.17
N LEU A 14 15.89 4.79 -8.78
CA LEU A 14 15.96 5.48 -7.50
C LEU A 14 15.91 4.50 -6.33
N MET A 15 14.96 3.57 -6.33
CA MET A 15 14.81 2.58 -5.26
C MET A 15 16.04 1.68 -5.12
N LEU A 16 16.47 1.07 -6.22
CA LEU A 16 17.62 0.17 -6.24
C LEU A 16 18.91 0.93 -5.92
N GLY A 17 19.07 2.13 -6.46
CA GLY A 17 20.21 3.01 -6.20
C GLY A 17 20.31 3.41 -4.72
N SER A 18 19.19 3.80 -4.08
CA SER A 18 19.15 4.13 -2.66
C SER A 18 19.46 2.91 -1.78
N ALA A 19 18.88 1.74 -2.09
CA ALA A 19 19.17 0.51 -1.34
C ALA A 19 20.64 0.08 -1.48
N PHE A 20 21.19 0.18 -2.69
CA PHE A 20 22.60 -0.10 -2.96
C PHE A 20 23.51 0.88 -2.22
N ALA A 21 23.23 2.18 -2.28
CA ALA A 21 24.03 3.20 -1.61
C ALA A 21 24.07 3.00 -0.08
N LEU A 22 22.94 2.65 0.53
CA LEU A 22 22.87 2.34 1.96
C LEU A 22 23.71 1.11 2.31
N ARG A 23 23.60 0.02 1.53
CA ARG A 23 24.38 -1.21 1.76
C ARG A 23 25.87 -1.02 1.51
N TYR A 24 26.24 -0.22 0.52
CA TYR A 24 27.62 0.14 0.25
C TYR A 24 28.21 0.96 1.39
N ALA A 25 27.48 1.98 1.88
CA ALA A 25 27.92 2.80 3.01
C ALA A 25 28.09 1.98 4.30
N GLU A 26 27.21 1.00 4.53
CA GLU A 26 27.35 0.03 5.64
C GLU A 26 28.61 -0.82 5.49
N GLY A 27 28.85 -1.40 4.31
CA GLY A 27 30.02 -2.23 4.04
C GLY A 27 31.35 -1.47 4.18
N GLN A 28 31.34 -0.16 3.90
CA GLN A 28 32.49 0.73 4.08
C GLN A 28 32.62 1.27 5.52
N GLY A 29 31.72 0.88 6.44
CA GLY A 29 31.71 1.36 7.83
C GLY A 29 31.33 2.83 7.99
N MET A 30 30.77 3.47 6.96
CA MET A 30 30.32 4.87 7.02
C MET A 30 29.04 5.04 7.86
N ILE A 31 28.22 3.99 7.92
CA ILE A 31 27.01 3.93 8.74
C ILE A 31 26.93 2.59 9.48
N GLY A 32 26.28 2.58 10.63
CA GLY A 32 25.98 1.33 11.35
C GLY A 32 24.93 0.49 10.63
N ALA A 33 24.95 -0.83 10.87
CA ALA A 33 23.99 -1.78 10.31
C ALA A 33 22.53 -1.42 10.62
N ASP A 34 22.29 -0.87 11.81
CA ASP A 34 20.98 -0.39 12.24
C ASP A 34 20.48 0.77 11.39
N THR A 35 21.35 1.73 11.07
CA THR A 35 21.01 2.88 10.22
C THR A 35 20.71 2.41 8.80
N ALA A 36 21.50 1.48 8.26
CA ALA A 36 21.26 0.90 6.95
C ALA A 36 19.92 0.16 6.89
N LYS A 37 19.62 -0.66 7.90
CA LYS A 37 18.35 -1.39 8.04
C LYS A 37 17.17 -0.42 8.10
N ARG A 38 17.24 0.62 8.93
CA ARG A 38 16.19 1.66 9.02
C ARG A 38 15.96 2.35 7.69
N GLY A 39 17.03 2.77 7.01
CA GLY A 39 16.93 3.46 5.73
C GLY A 39 16.19 2.64 4.68
N VAL A 40 16.51 1.35 4.58
CA VAL A 40 15.84 0.42 3.65
C VAL A 40 14.35 0.27 4.01
N GLN A 41 14.02 0.12 5.29
CA GLN A 41 12.63 -0.08 5.71
C GLN A 41 11.77 1.18 5.57
N VAL A 42 12.33 2.36 5.84
CA VAL A 42 11.69 3.64 5.56
C VAL A 42 11.38 3.75 4.07
N LEU A 43 12.33 3.41 3.20
CA LEU A 43 12.13 3.43 1.75
C LEU A 43 10.99 2.49 1.32
N ILE A 44 10.93 1.27 1.88
CA ILE A 44 9.86 0.31 1.61
C ILE A 44 8.49 0.89 1.99
N GLY A 45 8.36 1.49 3.17
CA GLY A 45 7.11 2.12 3.62
C GLY A 45 6.66 3.27 2.70
N LEU A 46 7.59 4.14 2.29
CA LEU A 46 7.31 5.25 1.38
C LEU A 46 6.89 4.76 -0.02
N VAL A 47 7.52 3.70 -0.51
CA VAL A 47 7.15 3.09 -1.80
C VAL A 47 5.75 2.49 -1.73
N LEU A 48 5.43 1.77 -0.64
CA LEU A 48 4.09 1.25 -0.41
C LEU A 48 3.06 2.39 -0.41
N ALA A 49 3.35 3.48 0.30
CA ALA A 49 2.48 4.64 0.36
C ALA A 49 2.26 5.29 -1.01
N GLY A 50 3.35 5.51 -1.75
CA GLY A 50 3.32 6.07 -3.11
C GLY A 50 2.54 5.18 -4.06
N TYR A 51 2.81 3.88 -4.07
CA TYR A 51 2.14 2.91 -4.93
C TYR A 51 0.63 2.84 -4.65
N ALA A 52 0.23 2.74 -3.38
CA ALA A 52 -1.17 2.71 -2.99
C ALA A 52 -1.92 4.00 -3.37
N ASN A 53 -1.25 5.16 -3.29
CA ASN A 53 -1.84 6.42 -3.72
C ASN A 53 -1.98 6.52 -5.24
N LEU A 54 -0.98 6.03 -5.99
CA LEU A 54 -0.95 6.06 -7.45
C LEU A 54 -1.86 5.01 -8.09
N MET A 55 -2.27 3.98 -7.34
CA MET A 55 -3.12 2.91 -7.83
C MET A 55 -4.36 3.51 -8.52
N PRO A 56 -4.63 3.14 -9.80
CA PRO A 56 -5.76 3.69 -10.53
C PRO A 56 -7.06 3.35 -9.81
N LYS A 57 -7.69 4.35 -9.20
CA LYS A 57 -8.98 4.21 -8.52
C LYS A 57 -10.15 4.12 -9.51
N ARG A 58 -9.91 3.58 -10.71
CA ARG A 58 -10.89 3.49 -11.81
C ARG A 58 -11.61 2.15 -11.74
N LEU A 59 -12.92 2.19 -11.97
CA LEU A 59 -13.71 0.97 -12.15
C LEU A 59 -13.24 0.24 -13.40
N GLY A 60 -13.30 -1.09 -13.37
CA GLY A 60 -13.21 -1.92 -14.57
C GLY A 60 -14.44 -1.74 -15.47
N PRO A 61 -14.82 -2.74 -16.27
CA PRO A 61 -16.01 -2.69 -17.12
C PRO A 61 -17.26 -2.27 -16.33
N ALA A 62 -18.19 -1.59 -17.02
CA ALA A 62 -19.45 -1.16 -16.44
C ALA A 62 -20.12 -2.31 -15.68
N ARG A 63 -20.46 -2.08 -14.41
CA ARG A 63 -21.14 -3.08 -13.58
C ARG A 63 -22.63 -3.04 -13.89
N ALA A 64 -23.31 -4.17 -13.67
CA ALA A 64 -24.73 -4.34 -13.97
C ALA A 64 -25.66 -3.38 -13.20
N SER A 65 -25.20 -2.76 -12.11
CA SER A 65 -25.99 -1.80 -11.33
C SER A 65 -25.14 -0.64 -10.78
N ALA A 66 -25.75 0.54 -10.70
CA ALA A 66 -25.14 1.75 -10.11
C ALA A 66 -24.70 1.53 -8.64
N ARG A 67 -25.43 0.68 -7.91
CA ARG A 67 -25.06 0.29 -6.54
C ARG A 67 -23.77 -0.53 -6.50
N ALA A 68 -23.64 -1.53 -7.37
CA ALA A 68 -22.44 -2.35 -7.44
C ALA A 68 -21.22 -1.52 -7.89
N GLU A 69 -21.44 -0.54 -8.76
CA GLU A 69 -20.44 0.42 -9.19
C GLU A 69 -19.95 1.32 -8.02
N ALA A 70 -20.89 1.92 -7.27
CA ALA A 70 -20.57 2.73 -6.10
C ALA A 70 -19.84 1.92 -5.01
N ALA A 71 -20.29 0.71 -4.72
CA ALA A 71 -19.68 -0.18 -3.73
C ALA A 71 -18.23 -0.53 -4.09
N ALA A 72 -17.97 -0.82 -5.37
CA ALA A 72 -16.62 -1.12 -5.82
C ALA A 72 -15.70 0.10 -5.87
N GLN A 73 -16.22 1.28 -6.21
CA GLN A 73 -15.46 2.52 -6.07
C GLN A 73 -15.05 2.78 -4.63
N ALA A 74 -15.99 2.62 -3.69
CA ALA A 74 -15.72 2.78 -2.28
C ALA A 74 -14.65 1.79 -1.82
N ALA A 75 -14.73 0.52 -2.21
CA ALA A 75 -13.75 -0.50 -1.84
C ALA A 75 -12.33 -0.18 -2.33
N VAL A 76 -12.18 0.25 -3.59
CA VAL A 76 -10.86 0.62 -4.12
C VAL A 76 -10.32 1.89 -3.45
N ARG A 77 -11.18 2.88 -3.14
CA ARG A 77 -10.76 4.11 -2.46
C ARG A 77 -10.32 3.83 -1.03
N ILE A 78 -11.11 3.07 -0.28
CA ILE A 78 -10.80 2.70 1.11
C ILE A 78 -9.53 1.86 1.13
N GLY A 79 -9.43 0.83 0.30
CA GLY A 79 -8.22 0.01 0.21
C GLY A 79 -6.96 0.81 -0.13
N GLY A 80 -7.05 1.70 -1.12
CA GLY A 80 -5.95 2.57 -1.51
C GLY A 80 -5.51 3.51 -0.39
N TRP A 81 -6.45 4.13 0.32
CA TRP A 81 -6.12 5.02 1.45
C TRP A 81 -5.61 4.26 2.67
N SER A 82 -6.18 3.11 3.00
CA SER A 82 -5.73 2.27 4.11
C SER A 82 -4.28 1.82 3.90
N LEU A 83 -3.93 1.33 2.71
CA LEU A 83 -2.56 0.94 2.38
C LEU A 83 -1.61 2.14 2.30
N ALA A 84 -2.08 3.29 1.80
CA ALA A 84 -1.27 4.49 1.75
C ALA A 84 -0.88 4.98 3.16
N LEU A 85 -1.87 5.06 4.06
CA LEU A 85 -1.65 5.43 5.46
C LEU A 85 -0.78 4.40 6.19
N ALA A 86 -0.96 3.10 5.91
CA ALA A 86 -0.10 2.06 6.46
C ALA A 86 1.36 2.19 6.00
N GLY A 87 1.61 2.51 4.72
CA GLY A 87 2.97 2.75 4.23
C GLY A 87 3.64 3.94 4.93
N ILE A 88 2.90 5.04 5.15
CA ILE A 88 3.39 6.21 5.89
C ILE A 88 3.68 5.85 7.35
N ALA A 89 2.74 5.17 8.02
CA ALA A 89 2.91 4.75 9.40
C ALA A 89 4.06 3.74 9.56
N TYR A 90 4.22 2.81 8.62
CA TYR A 90 5.36 1.87 8.57
C TYR A 90 6.69 2.62 8.46
N ALA A 91 6.78 3.57 7.53
CA ALA A 91 7.98 4.40 7.37
C ALA A 91 8.29 5.20 8.65
N ALA A 92 7.27 5.81 9.27
CA ALA A 92 7.43 6.54 10.53
C ALA A 92 7.89 5.63 11.67
N LEU A 93 7.33 4.43 11.81
CA LEU A 93 7.76 3.44 12.79
C LEU A 93 9.23 3.08 12.60
N TRP A 94 9.68 2.80 11.38
CA TRP A 94 11.09 2.48 11.13
C TRP A 94 12.04 3.67 11.26
N ALA A 95 11.55 4.89 11.05
CA ALA A 95 12.33 6.11 11.26
C ALA A 95 12.54 6.41 12.75
N PHE A 96 11.51 6.22 13.59
CA PHE A 96 11.49 6.77 14.94
C PHE A 96 11.35 5.73 16.07
N ALA A 97 10.80 4.55 15.82
CA ALA A 97 10.58 3.55 16.87
C ALA A 97 11.87 2.78 17.22
N PRO A 98 12.00 2.26 18.44
CA PRO A 98 13.05 1.29 18.80
C PRO A 98 13.03 0.07 17.88
N LEU A 99 14.20 -0.47 17.54
CA LEU A 99 14.33 -1.59 16.59
C LEU A 99 13.61 -2.86 17.05
N GLU A 100 13.54 -3.06 18.36
CA GLU A 100 12.88 -4.20 19.01
C GLU A 100 11.39 -4.27 18.67
N ILE A 101 10.74 -3.11 18.49
CA ILE A 101 9.31 -3.02 18.22
C ILE A 101 8.99 -2.65 16.77
N ALA A 102 9.93 -2.03 16.05
CA ALA A 102 9.70 -1.51 14.69
C ALA A 102 9.24 -2.61 13.72
N ASP A 103 9.80 -3.82 13.84
CA ASP A 103 9.45 -4.94 12.97
C ASP A 103 8.02 -5.43 13.22
N LEU A 104 7.71 -5.79 14.47
CA LEU A 104 6.37 -6.28 14.84
C LEU A 104 5.29 -5.20 14.63
N ALA A 105 5.55 -3.96 15.04
CA ALA A 105 4.62 -2.85 14.87
C ALA A 105 4.40 -2.52 13.39
N GLY A 106 5.47 -2.53 12.60
CA GLY A 106 5.38 -2.34 11.15
C GLY A 106 4.52 -3.42 10.48
N MET A 107 4.77 -4.69 10.80
CA MET A 107 3.95 -5.80 10.30
C MET A 107 2.48 -5.66 10.71
N ALA A 108 2.22 -5.34 11.98
CA ALA A 108 0.86 -5.18 12.49
C ALA A 108 0.09 -4.06 11.77
N VAL A 109 0.74 -2.93 11.49
CA VAL A 109 0.15 -1.81 10.76
C VAL A 109 -0.25 -2.21 9.33
N VAL A 110 0.65 -2.88 8.60
CA VAL A 110 0.37 -3.30 7.22
C VAL A 110 -0.68 -4.41 7.19
N ALA A 111 -0.60 -5.38 8.08
CA ALA A 111 -1.59 -6.45 8.22
C ALA A 111 -2.98 -5.88 8.56
N GLY A 112 -3.06 -4.90 9.47
CA GLY A 112 -4.29 -4.21 9.80
C GLY A 112 -4.91 -3.51 8.59
N ALA A 113 -4.12 -2.81 7.78
CA ALA A 113 -4.61 -2.20 6.54
C ALA A 113 -5.08 -3.23 5.50
N MET A 114 -4.43 -4.39 5.42
CA MET A 114 -4.90 -5.50 4.57
C MET A 114 -6.25 -6.03 5.06
N VAL A 115 -6.42 -6.22 6.37
CA VAL A 115 -7.69 -6.65 6.97
C VAL A 115 -8.80 -5.63 6.67
N VAL A 116 -8.55 -4.34 6.81
CA VAL A 116 -9.52 -3.29 6.48
C VAL A 116 -9.88 -3.33 4.98
N THR A 117 -8.88 -3.44 4.11
CA THR A 117 -9.06 -3.46 2.65
C THR A 117 -9.91 -4.65 2.21
N VAL A 118 -9.51 -5.86 2.61
CA VAL A 118 -10.19 -7.10 2.24
C VAL A 118 -11.56 -7.19 2.93
N GLY A 119 -11.62 -6.86 4.22
CA GLY A 119 -12.86 -6.89 5.00
C GLY A 119 -13.92 -5.96 4.42
N TYR A 120 -13.56 -4.73 4.07
CA TYR A 120 -14.49 -3.80 3.44
C TYR A 120 -14.94 -4.29 2.06
N ALA A 121 -14.02 -4.82 1.24
CA ALA A 121 -14.37 -5.34 -0.09
C ALA A 121 -15.35 -6.53 0.00
N VAL A 122 -15.12 -7.47 0.92
CA VAL A 122 -16.00 -8.62 1.16
C VAL A 122 -17.36 -8.17 1.68
N TRP A 123 -17.39 -7.23 2.63
CA TRP A 123 -18.63 -6.67 3.15
C TRP A 123 -19.45 -5.98 2.05
N ALA A 124 -18.82 -5.12 1.26
CA ALA A 124 -19.46 -4.41 0.16
C ALA A 124 -20.02 -5.37 -0.90
N PHE A 125 -19.29 -6.43 -1.22
CA PHE A 125 -19.74 -7.50 -2.13
C PHE A 125 -20.96 -8.25 -1.58
N ALA A 126 -20.90 -8.69 -0.31
CA ALA A 126 -22.01 -9.39 0.32
C ALA A 126 -23.27 -8.50 0.42
N ALA A 127 -23.10 -7.22 0.74
CA ALA A 127 -24.19 -6.25 0.84
C ALA A 127 -24.85 -5.94 -0.52
N CYS A 128 -24.12 -6.04 -1.63
CA CYS A 128 -24.70 -5.94 -2.97
C CYS A 128 -25.47 -7.20 -3.34
N ARG A 129 -24.88 -8.40 -3.13
CA ARG A 129 -25.55 -9.67 -3.43
C ARG A 129 -26.87 -9.86 -2.68
N ARG A 130 -26.93 -9.45 -1.41
CA ARG A 130 -28.16 -9.51 -0.61
C ARG A 130 -29.27 -8.60 -1.16
N ALA A 131 -28.90 -7.43 -1.68
CA ALA A 131 -29.87 -6.49 -2.25
C ALA A 131 -30.41 -6.98 -3.60
N ASP A 132 -29.56 -7.58 -4.43
CA ASP A 132 -29.98 -8.15 -5.72
C ASP A 132 -30.97 -9.30 -5.49
N ALA A 133 -30.69 -10.21 -4.55
CA ALA A 133 -31.59 -11.31 -4.20
C ALA A 133 -32.97 -10.84 -3.70
N ALA A 134 -33.03 -9.76 -2.91
CA ALA A 134 -34.29 -9.20 -2.42
C ALA A 134 -35.11 -8.49 -3.52
N THR A 135 -34.49 -8.17 -4.66
CA THR A 135 -35.17 -7.51 -5.79
C THR A 135 -35.74 -8.53 -6.77
N THR A 136 -35.17 -9.73 -6.87
CA THR A 136 -35.67 -10.83 -7.71
C THR A 136 -36.94 -11.49 -7.15
N ASP A 137 -37.21 -11.34 -5.86
CA ASP A 137 -38.37 -11.95 -5.17
C ASP A 137 -39.63 -11.05 -5.18
N ARG A 138 -39.60 -9.91 -5.89
CA ARG A 138 -40.72 -8.99 -6.10
C ARG A 138 -41.14 -8.97 -7.56
#